data_AF-A0A239G6F4-F1
#
_entry.id   AF-A0A239G6F4-F1
#
_cell.length_a   1.000
_cell.length_b   1.000
_cell.length_c   1.000
_cell.angle_alpha   90.00
_cell.angle_beta   90.00
_cell.angle_gamma   90.00
#
_symmetry.space_group_name_H-M   'P 1'
#
loop_
_entity.id
_entity.type
_entity.pdbx_description
1 polymer ?
#
loop_
_entity_poly.entity_id
_entity_poly.type
_entity_poly.pdbx_seq_one_letter_code
_entity_poly.pdbx_strand_id
1 'polypeptide(L)'
;MRKIIISLSAASALALGACQSPQADKVEDQAETQADAIDDQADAMPEGPAQDAMEEKADKVEEMGEEKANQMDDSGEIAPSESGTGDTQTAPADQTKQ
;
A
#
# COMPACT_ATOMS: atom_id res chain seq x y z
N MET A 1 -5.87 18.95 27.52
CA MET A 1 -5.29 19.56 26.29
C MET A 1 -3.96 18.85 26.06
N ARG A 2 -3.86 17.95 25.08
CA ARG A 2 -3.78 18.25 23.64
C ARG A 2 -4.74 17.35 22.86
N LYS A 3 -5.64 17.98 22.10
CA LYS A 3 -6.43 17.32 21.07
C LYS A 3 -5.48 17.14 19.90
N ILE A 4 -4.94 15.94 19.72
CA ILE A 4 -4.23 15.62 18.49
C ILE A 4 -5.29 14.98 17.61
N ILE A 5 -6.06 15.84 16.95
CA ILE A 5 -6.76 15.46 15.73
C ILE A 5 -5.62 15.22 14.74
N ILE A 6 -5.12 13.98 14.66
CA ILE A 6 -4.27 13.60 13.54
C ILE A 6 -5.24 13.52 12.37
N SER A 7 -5.33 14.66 11.69
CA SER A 7 -5.91 14.81 10.39
C SER A 7 -5.49 13.61 9.53
N LEU A 8 -6.49 12.90 9.01
CA LEU A 8 -6.48 12.19 7.75
C LEU A 8 -5.41 12.79 6.82
N SER A 9 -4.22 12.20 6.83
CA SER A 9 -3.29 12.26 5.72
C SER A 9 -3.38 10.94 4.97
N ALA A 10 -4.60 10.48 4.74
CA ALA A 10 -4.90 9.60 3.63
C ALA A 10 -4.44 10.29 2.33
N ALA A 11 -3.93 9.50 1.39
CA ALA A 11 -3.67 9.87 0.01
C ALA A 11 -2.33 10.53 -0.38
N SER A 12 -1.22 10.31 0.34
CA SER A 12 0.11 10.64 -0.25
C SER A 12 0.76 9.48 -1.04
N ALA A 13 0.23 8.25 -0.95
CA ALA A 13 0.69 7.11 -1.76
C ALA A 13 -0.19 6.82 -2.99
N LEU A 14 -1.35 7.48 -3.12
CA LEU A 14 -2.25 7.33 -4.28
C LEU A 14 -1.69 7.97 -5.57
N ALA A 15 -0.49 8.56 -5.55
CA ALA A 15 0.21 8.89 -6.79
C ALA A 15 0.64 7.61 -7.57
N LEU A 16 0.55 6.43 -6.95
CA LEU A 16 0.61 5.11 -7.61
C LEU A 16 -0.76 4.42 -7.72
N GLY A 17 -1.83 4.95 -7.12
CA GLY A 17 -3.19 4.38 -7.15
C GLY A 17 -3.88 4.40 -8.52
N ALA A 18 -3.17 4.83 -9.57
CA ALA A 18 -3.58 4.63 -10.96
C ALA A 18 -2.92 3.38 -11.61
N CYS A 19 -2.06 2.66 -10.87
CA CYS A 19 -1.40 1.44 -11.30
C CYS A 19 -1.99 0.17 -10.68
N GLN A 20 -2.74 0.27 -9.57
CA GLN A 20 -3.31 -0.90 -8.91
C GLN A 20 -4.43 -1.53 -9.75
N SER A 21 -4.44 -2.86 -9.84
CA SER A 21 -5.46 -3.58 -10.58
C SER A 21 -6.85 -3.48 -9.91
N PRO A 22 -7.98 -3.49 -10.67
CA PRO A 22 -9.33 -3.45 -10.10
C PRO A 22 -9.72 -4.62 -9.18
N GLN A 23 -8.83 -5.62 -9.06
CA GLN A 23 -8.99 -6.76 -8.17
C GLN A 23 -8.30 -6.50 -6.83
N ALA A 24 -7.14 -5.85 -6.86
CA ALA A 24 -6.45 -5.36 -5.67
C ALA A 24 -7.25 -4.24 -5.00
N ASP A 25 -7.80 -3.29 -5.77
CA ASP A 25 -8.69 -2.23 -5.24
C ASP A 25 -9.85 -2.83 -4.44
N LYS A 26 -10.49 -3.88 -4.97
CA LYS A 26 -11.61 -4.53 -4.26
C LYS A 26 -11.21 -5.19 -2.96
N VAL A 27 -9.96 -5.62 -2.84
CA VAL A 27 -9.46 -6.25 -1.61
C VAL A 27 -9.13 -5.19 -0.58
N GLU A 28 -8.53 -4.09 -1.01
CA GLU A 28 -8.30 -2.89 -0.20
C GLU A 28 -9.63 -2.31 0.31
N ASP A 29 -10.60 -2.03 -0.57
CA ASP A 29 -11.93 -1.52 -0.23
C ASP A 29 -12.66 -2.42 0.79
N GLN A 30 -12.51 -3.75 0.64
CA GLN A 30 -13.11 -4.72 1.55
C GLN A 30 -12.46 -4.71 2.92
N ALA A 31 -11.15 -4.51 2.99
CA ALA A 31 -10.42 -4.43 4.23
C ALA A 31 -10.72 -3.10 4.95
N GLU A 32 -10.72 -1.98 4.22
CA GLU A 32 -11.11 -0.66 4.72
C GLU A 32 -12.52 -0.69 5.32
N THR A 33 -13.51 -1.21 4.58
CA THR A 33 -14.89 -1.34 5.09
C THR A 33 -14.98 -2.19 6.36
N GLN A 34 -14.12 -3.21 6.50
CA GLN A 34 -14.09 -4.04 7.71
C GLN A 34 -13.37 -3.36 8.87
N ALA A 35 -12.29 -2.62 8.59
CA ALA A 35 -11.57 -1.81 9.56
C ALA A 35 -12.47 -0.70 10.11
N ASP A 36 -13.14 0.05 9.23
CA ASP A 36 -14.14 1.07 9.58
C ASP A 36 -15.21 0.52 10.51
N ALA A 37 -15.76 -0.66 10.21
CA ALA A 37 -16.79 -1.27 11.06
C ALA A 37 -16.27 -1.69 12.44
N ILE A 38 -14.97 -1.94 12.59
CA ILE A 38 -14.31 -2.23 13.87
C ILE A 38 -14.00 -0.92 14.59
N ASP A 39 -13.56 0.11 13.88
CA ASP A 39 -13.27 1.44 14.41
C ASP A 39 -14.54 2.10 14.95
N ASP A 40 -15.65 2.05 14.20
CA ASP A 40 -16.98 2.47 14.64
C ASP A 40 -17.42 1.76 15.94
N GLN A 41 -17.03 0.49 16.12
CA GLN A 41 -17.29 -0.25 17.36
C GLN A 41 -16.38 0.21 18.49
N ALA A 42 -15.11 0.51 18.21
CA ALA A 42 -14.16 1.04 19.17
C ALA A 42 -14.61 2.43 19.68
N ASP A 43 -15.07 3.29 18.77
CA ASP A 43 -15.63 4.62 19.07
C ASP A 43 -16.87 4.59 19.96
N ALA A 44 -17.65 3.51 19.88
CA ALA A 44 -18.81 3.29 20.74
C ALA A 44 -18.43 2.79 22.14
N MET A 45 -17.17 2.41 22.37
CA MET A 45 -16.68 1.90 23.65
C MET A 45 -16.21 3.05 24.57
N PRO A 46 -16.20 2.84 25.90
CA PRO A 46 -15.55 3.77 26.80
C PRO A 46 -14.04 3.80 26.57
N GLU A 47 -13.46 5.00 26.62
CA GLU A 47 -12.00 5.20 26.56
C GLU A 47 -11.24 4.28 27.50
N GLY A 48 -10.23 3.59 26.95
CA GLY A 48 -9.32 2.73 27.70
C GLY A 48 -8.78 1.56 26.89
N PRO A 49 -8.10 0.60 27.56
CA PRO A 49 -7.33 -0.45 26.88
C PRO A 49 -8.14 -1.37 25.96
N ALA A 50 -9.46 -1.44 26.16
CA ALA A 50 -10.35 -2.23 25.33
C ALA A 50 -10.72 -1.51 24.03
N GLN A 51 -10.84 -0.18 24.04
CA GLN A 51 -10.96 0.65 22.85
C GLN A 51 -9.65 0.59 22.05
N ASP A 52 -8.51 0.84 22.72
CA ASP A 52 -7.19 0.81 22.09
C ASP A 52 -6.92 -0.54 21.38
N ALA A 53 -7.31 -1.66 22.00
CA ALA A 53 -7.15 -2.98 21.40
C ALA A 53 -8.08 -3.23 20.19
N MET A 54 -9.18 -2.49 20.09
CA MET A 54 -10.13 -2.58 18.99
C MET A 54 -9.70 -1.67 17.83
N GLU A 55 -9.18 -0.48 18.11
CA GLU A 55 -8.48 0.38 17.15
C GLU A 55 -7.26 -0.35 16.54
N GLU A 56 -6.39 -0.95 17.37
CA GLU A 56 -5.23 -1.72 16.89
C GLU A 56 -5.65 -2.94 16.04
N LYS A 57 -6.88 -3.43 16.23
CA LYS A 57 -7.43 -4.50 15.40
C LYS A 57 -7.94 -3.97 14.05
N ALA A 58 -8.54 -2.79 14.01
CA ALA A 58 -8.91 -2.12 12.77
C ALA A 58 -7.67 -1.87 11.92
N ASP A 59 -6.61 -1.30 12.51
CA ASP A 59 -5.32 -1.03 11.86
C ASP A 59 -4.74 -2.31 11.21
N LYS A 60 -4.75 -3.44 11.93
CA LYS A 60 -4.24 -4.71 11.39
C LYS A 60 -5.07 -5.24 10.23
N VAL A 61 -6.38 -4.99 10.23
CA VAL A 61 -7.26 -5.43 9.14
C VAL A 61 -6.99 -4.62 7.88
N GLU A 62 -6.83 -3.30 8.02
CA GLU A 62 -6.42 -2.40 6.95
C GLU A 62 -5.05 -2.79 6.39
N GLU A 63 -4.03 -2.93 7.24
CA GLU A 63 -2.66 -3.31 6.86
C GLU A 63 -2.63 -4.65 6.11
N MET A 64 -3.34 -5.67 6.60
CA MET A 64 -3.45 -6.97 5.90
C MET A 64 -4.16 -6.86 4.54
N GLY A 65 -5.11 -5.92 4.42
CA GLY A 65 -5.80 -5.60 3.18
C GLY A 65 -4.87 -5.01 2.14
N GLU A 66 -4.14 -3.96 2.54
CA GLU A 66 -3.14 -3.29 1.72
C GLU A 66 -2.03 -4.25 1.30
N GLU A 67 -1.44 -5.02 2.22
CA GLU A 67 -0.39 -6.00 1.89
C GLU A 67 -0.88 -7.02 0.86
N LYS A 68 -2.14 -7.45 0.97
CA LYS A 68 -2.74 -8.40 0.04
C LYS A 68 -3.06 -7.77 -1.30
N ALA A 69 -3.56 -6.54 -1.32
CA ALA A 69 -3.77 -5.77 -2.54
C ALA A 69 -2.45 -5.56 -3.27
N ASN A 70 -1.39 -5.17 -2.56
CA ASN A 70 -0.03 -5.01 -3.08
C ASN A 70 0.51 -6.33 -3.67
N GLN A 71 0.35 -7.45 -2.96
CA GLN A 71 0.74 -8.76 -3.50
C GLN A 71 -0.02 -9.12 -4.78
N MET A 72 -1.30 -8.77 -4.89
CA MET A 72 -2.09 -9.03 -6.09
C MET A 72 -1.62 -8.19 -7.29
N ASP A 73 -1.19 -6.97 -7.03
CA ASP A 73 -0.69 -6.05 -8.04
C ASP A 73 0.72 -6.43 -8.50
N ASP A 74 1.61 -6.73 -7.55
CA ASP A 74 2.97 -7.25 -7.81
C ASP A 74 2.94 -8.63 -8.48
N SER A 75 1.88 -9.43 -8.25
CA SER A 75 1.67 -10.71 -8.96
C SER A 75 1.12 -10.53 -10.38
N GLY A 76 0.60 -9.33 -10.70
CA GLY A 76 0.15 -8.92 -12.04
C GLY A 76 1.26 -8.24 -12.86
N GLU A 77 2.20 -7.58 -12.19
CA GLU A 77 3.42 -7.03 -12.77
C GLU A 77 4.49 -8.13 -12.88
N ILE A 78 4.52 -8.84 -14.01
CA ILE A 78 5.83 -9.29 -14.51
C ILE A 78 6.55 -7.98 -14.83
N ALA A 79 7.30 -7.43 -13.87
CA ALA A 79 8.29 -6.41 -14.18
C ALA A 79 9.13 -6.98 -15.34
N PRO A 80 9.06 -6.41 -16.56
CA PRO A 80 9.84 -6.95 -17.64
C PRO A 80 11.29 -6.58 -17.35
N SER A 81 12.07 -7.61 -17.02
CA SER A 81 13.52 -7.66 -17.22
C SER A 81 14.41 -7.02 -16.15
N GLU A 82 14.54 -7.65 -14.99
CA GLU A 82 15.81 -7.61 -14.22
C GLU A 82 16.34 -9.04 -13.99
N SER A 83 16.01 -9.96 -14.89
CA SER A 83 16.53 -11.34 -14.91
C SER A 83 16.76 -11.80 -16.34
N GLY A 84 17.92 -11.43 -16.92
CA GLY A 84 18.47 -12.12 -18.08
C GLY A 84 18.94 -11.23 -19.24
N THR A 85 20.22 -10.87 -19.21
CA THR A 85 21.15 -10.80 -20.36
C THR A 85 20.58 -10.59 -21.77
N GLY A 86 20.92 -9.46 -22.40
CA GLY A 86 20.73 -9.29 -23.86
C GLY A 86 21.29 -7.97 -24.41
N ASP A 87 22.53 -8.02 -24.90
CA ASP A 87 23.03 -7.30 -26.07
C ASP A 87 22.79 -5.78 -26.20
N THR A 88 23.75 -5.00 -25.71
CA THR A 88 24.27 -3.86 -26.48
C THR A 88 25.76 -4.03 -26.67
N GLN A 89 26.13 -4.97 -27.55
CA GLN A 89 27.42 -4.95 -28.21
C GLN A 89 27.16 -4.63 -29.69
N THR A 90 27.40 -3.39 -30.11
CA THR A 90 28.28 -3.00 -31.23
C THR A 90 27.95 -1.60 -31.77
N ALA A 91 28.85 -0.64 -31.50
CA ALA A 91 29.40 0.21 -32.55
C ALA A 91 30.80 0.70 -32.10
N PRO A 92 31.87 0.49 -32.89
CA PRO A 92 33.20 0.95 -32.59
C PRO A 92 33.37 2.39 -33.08
N ALA A 93 33.78 3.29 -32.20
CA ALA A 93 34.39 4.57 -32.53
C ALA A 93 35.20 4.97 -31.30
N ASP A 94 36.39 5.51 -31.35
CA ASP A 94 37.39 5.76 -32.37
C ASP A 94 38.59 6.15 -31.50
N GLN A 95 39.80 5.83 -31.94
CA GLN A 95 40.99 6.24 -31.24
C GLN A 95 41.06 7.79 -31.16
N THR A 96 41.87 8.30 -30.23
CA THR A 96 42.72 9.50 -30.39
C THR A 96 42.34 10.76 -29.58
N LYS A 97 43.36 11.28 -28.88
CA LYS A 97 43.56 12.63 -28.29
C LYS A 97 42.81 12.93 -26.97
N GLN A 98 43.45 13.26 -25.85
CA GLN A 98 44.81 13.77 -25.54
C GLN A 98 45.29 13.22 -24.19
#